data_AF-A0A6G0M3H4-F1
#
_entry.id   AF-A0A6G0M3H4-F1
#
_cell.length_a   1.000
_cell.length_b   1.000
_cell.length_c   1.000
_cell.angle_alpha   90.00
_cell.angle_beta   90.00
_cell.angle_gamma   90.00
#
_symmetry.space_group_name_H-M   'P 1'
#
loop_
_entity.id
_entity.type
_entity.pdbx_description
1 polymer ?
#
loop_
_entity_poly.entity_id
_entity_poly.type
_entity_poly.pdbx_seq_one_letter_code
_entity_poly.pdbx_strand_id
1 'polypeptide(L)'
;MTRSRAARLCASRAPANAELNVMPLAPAEPSPYLYATSTPDTSAFTYDKIMAATIDERARWRCRRKGCRDYEVSVRAGSFFAKSKLPLTKCLRLLLFWCSYLPVGIAQQWLDISAVATIDWYNFCRNICYKEMLTCNMQIGGPGHIVEIDETSLKKKSKYGRGLQHPDNWLFGGIDRTTNLWFGILTGADRKKKTLSPILRKHVKVKTTIISDAFASYVSVNDNHTLENNRFLRGMDYTHRWANHEECFVDPVTGAHTNRIEGAWDVRIKRHLKRMRGVRWRAETKAQYANSMSTTAKELPRGWKEVQSKSRPGKVYFLHVKSGEKTWKLSHVHAKEREFRHRAVDKKKRRSADGSSGSESVQALHILVKHSGSRRPSSWRQETITRSKAVAEAKAGGIREKLLACVEANPDRSSEALRELFEEIAKEESDCSSAKRGGDLGPFTRGKMTPSFEKAAFALKVGEMSELVESDSGVHVILRIA
;
A
#
# COMPACT_ATOMS: atom_id res chain seq x y z
N MET A 1 70.73 43.61 -43.94
CA MET A 1 69.63 44.35 -44.60
C MET A 1 68.33 44.09 -43.82
N THR A 2 67.75 45.16 -43.27
CA THR A 2 66.30 45.42 -43.00
C THR A 2 65.43 44.34 -42.32
N ARG A 3 64.95 44.56 -41.07
CA ARG A 3 63.60 45.07 -40.65
C ARG A 3 62.45 44.08 -40.96
N SER A 4 61.35 43.89 -40.22
CA SER A 4 60.73 44.33 -38.95
C SER A 4 59.28 43.73 -38.93
N ARG A 5 58.62 43.68 -37.75
CA ARG A 5 57.15 43.57 -37.46
C ARG A 5 56.46 42.20 -37.70
N ALA A 6 55.73 41.56 -36.77
CA ALA A 6 54.76 41.91 -35.71
C ALA A 6 53.28 41.73 -36.13
N ALA A 7 52.51 41.08 -35.22
CA ALA A 7 51.12 41.35 -34.79
C ALA A 7 49.99 40.30 -35.07
N ARG A 8 49.53 39.72 -33.94
CA ARG A 8 48.15 39.59 -33.38
C ARG A 8 46.97 39.00 -34.19
N LEU A 9 46.30 38.02 -33.55
CA LEU A 9 44.84 37.90 -33.20
C LEU A 9 43.85 38.78 -34.02
N CYS A 10 42.65 38.36 -34.47
CA CYS A 10 41.64 37.45 -33.91
C CYS A 10 40.47 37.19 -34.90
N ALA A 11 39.69 36.12 -34.69
CA ALA A 11 38.27 35.89 -35.10
C ALA A 11 37.85 35.85 -36.60
N SER A 12 37.37 34.71 -37.09
CA SER A 12 35.92 34.33 -37.03
C SER A 12 35.53 33.22 -38.03
N ARG A 13 34.47 32.48 -37.65
CA ARG A 13 33.55 31.66 -38.46
C ARG A 13 33.94 30.22 -38.84
N ALA A 14 33.24 29.28 -38.21
CA ALA A 14 32.93 27.97 -38.73
C ALA A 14 31.54 27.98 -39.40
N PRO A 15 31.35 27.34 -40.57
CA PRO A 15 30.08 26.73 -40.97
C PRO A 15 30.15 25.22 -40.62
N ALA A 16 29.23 24.71 -39.80
CA ALA A 16 27.92 24.22 -40.19
C ALA A 16 27.98 22.99 -41.13
N ASN A 17 27.51 21.85 -40.60
CA ASN A 17 27.11 20.62 -41.28
C ASN A 17 28.18 19.56 -41.57
N ALA A 18 28.48 18.76 -40.55
CA ALA A 18 28.78 17.34 -40.72
C ALA A 18 27.70 16.56 -39.95
N GLU A 19 26.59 16.24 -40.62
CA GLU A 19 25.52 15.41 -40.06
C GLU A 19 26.04 13.97 -39.87
N LEU A 20 26.19 13.59 -38.61
CA LEU A 20 26.33 12.20 -38.18
C LEU A 20 25.00 11.49 -38.44
N ASN A 21 25.06 10.46 -39.29
CA ASN A 21 23.96 9.58 -39.64
C ASN A 21 23.51 8.78 -38.39
N VAL A 22 22.56 9.33 -37.62
CA VAL A 22 21.90 8.62 -36.51
C VAL A 22 20.74 7.85 -37.11
N MET A 23 20.83 6.52 -37.13
CA MET A 23 19.67 5.67 -37.44
C MET A 23 18.53 6.04 -36.49
N PRO A 24 17.35 6.45 -36.99
CA PRO A 24 16.22 6.75 -36.13
C PRO A 24 15.78 5.46 -35.44
N LEU A 25 15.86 5.45 -34.11
CA LEU A 25 15.17 4.46 -33.29
C LEU A 25 13.70 4.49 -33.70
N ALA A 26 13.18 3.33 -34.12
CA ALA A 26 11.78 3.18 -34.47
C ALA A 26 10.91 3.78 -33.34
N PRO A 27 9.91 4.63 -33.66
CA PRO A 27 9.03 5.16 -32.65
C PRO A 27 8.40 4.00 -31.89
N ALA A 28 8.46 4.06 -30.56
CA ALA A 28 7.78 3.09 -29.70
C ALA A 28 6.33 2.99 -30.18
N GLU A 29 5.84 1.77 -30.42
CA GLU A 29 4.47 1.59 -30.87
C GLU A 29 3.52 2.33 -29.92
N PRO A 30 2.66 3.21 -30.45
CA PRO A 30 1.72 3.93 -29.61
C PRO A 30 0.89 2.91 -28.85
N SER A 31 0.64 3.20 -27.57
CA SER A 31 -0.25 2.40 -26.74
C SER A 31 -1.50 2.02 -27.54
N PRO A 32 -1.95 0.76 -27.54
CA PRO A 32 -3.13 0.32 -28.29
C PRO A 32 -4.44 1.02 -27.86
N TYR A 33 -4.35 1.96 -26.92
CA TYR A 33 -5.43 2.79 -26.41
C TYR A 33 -5.34 4.28 -26.83
N LEU A 34 -4.34 4.67 -27.63
CA LEU A 34 -4.29 6.00 -28.25
C LEU A 34 -5.25 6.06 -29.43
N TYR A 35 -6.45 6.56 -29.19
CA TYR A 35 -7.37 6.90 -30.27
C TYR A 35 -6.84 8.14 -31.00
N ALA A 36 -6.58 7.99 -32.31
CA ALA A 36 -6.34 9.11 -33.19
C ALA A 36 -7.58 10.02 -33.18
N THR A 37 -7.44 11.24 -32.69
CA THR A 37 -8.53 12.22 -32.69
C THR A 37 -8.72 12.72 -34.12
N SER A 38 -9.66 12.12 -34.85
CA SER A 38 -10.23 12.75 -36.04
C SER A 38 -10.84 14.10 -35.65
N THR A 39 -10.75 15.07 -36.55
CA THR A 39 -11.23 16.45 -36.44
C THR A 39 -12.48 16.62 -35.54
N PRO A 40 -12.50 17.62 -34.62
CA PRO A 40 -13.47 17.72 -33.53
C PRO A 40 -14.94 17.63 -33.95
N ASP A 41 -15.30 18.15 -35.13
CA ASP A 41 -16.71 18.31 -35.52
C ASP A 41 -17.34 17.11 -36.24
N THR A 42 -16.53 16.19 -36.78
CA THR A 42 -17.05 15.00 -37.49
C THR A 42 -17.02 13.73 -36.63
N SER A 43 -16.40 13.78 -35.45
CA SER A 43 -16.30 12.61 -34.58
C SER A 43 -17.69 12.14 -34.13
N ALA A 44 -17.96 10.84 -34.26
CA ALA A 44 -19.11 10.18 -33.64
C ALA A 44 -18.98 10.12 -32.10
N PHE A 45 -17.81 10.50 -31.56
CA PHE A 45 -17.44 10.45 -30.15
C PHE A 45 -17.37 11.84 -29.50
N THR A 46 -18.10 12.85 -30.01
CA THR A 46 -18.25 14.11 -29.25
C THR A 46 -19.01 13.84 -27.95
N TYR A 47 -18.70 14.61 -26.91
CA TYR A 47 -19.32 14.44 -25.58
C TYR A 47 -20.85 14.40 -25.68
N ASP A 48 -21.44 15.30 -26.46
CA ASP A 48 -22.90 15.38 -26.63
C ASP A 48 -23.47 14.17 -27.38
N LYS A 49 -22.77 13.66 -28.42
CA LYS A 49 -23.20 12.45 -29.14
C LYS A 49 -23.06 11.18 -28.29
N ILE A 50 -22.00 11.07 -27.50
CA ILE A 50 -21.83 9.96 -26.54
C ILE A 50 -22.93 10.03 -25.49
N MET A 51 -23.16 11.20 -24.90
CA MET A 51 -24.19 11.37 -23.88
C MET A 51 -25.59 11.13 -24.43
N ALA A 52 -25.89 11.57 -25.66
CA ALA A 52 -27.15 11.30 -26.34
C ALA A 52 -27.32 9.81 -26.71
N ALA A 53 -26.26 9.13 -27.17
CA ALA A 53 -26.30 7.70 -27.48
C ALA A 53 -26.42 6.82 -26.23
N THR A 54 -25.92 7.28 -25.08
CA THR A 54 -26.10 6.60 -23.80
C THR A 54 -27.53 6.68 -23.22
N ILE A 55 -28.44 7.43 -23.86
CA ILE A 55 -29.83 7.53 -23.43
C ILE A 55 -30.60 6.22 -23.72
N ASP A 56 -30.22 5.47 -24.75
CA ASP A 56 -30.83 4.16 -25.05
C ASP A 56 -29.93 2.99 -24.64
N GLU A 57 -29.89 2.71 -23.33
CA GLU A 57 -29.12 1.58 -22.77
C GLU A 57 -29.64 0.20 -23.20
N ARG A 58 -30.80 0.16 -23.85
CA ARG A 58 -31.42 -1.04 -24.41
C ARG A 58 -31.10 -1.21 -25.89
N ALA A 59 -30.43 -0.23 -26.52
CA ALA A 59 -29.98 -0.34 -27.89
C ALA A 59 -29.12 -1.60 -28.07
N ARG A 60 -29.52 -2.43 -29.02
CA ARG A 60 -28.76 -3.60 -29.46
C ARG A 60 -28.52 -3.49 -30.95
N TRP A 61 -27.30 -3.77 -31.35
CA TRP A 61 -27.01 -3.98 -32.76
C TRP A 61 -27.59 -5.33 -33.16
N ARG A 62 -28.41 -5.38 -34.22
CA ARG A 62 -28.87 -6.63 -34.84
C ARG A 62 -28.30 -6.75 -36.24
N CYS A 63 -27.83 -7.93 -36.60
CA CYS A 63 -27.41 -8.21 -37.96
C CYS A 63 -28.62 -8.17 -38.91
N ARG A 64 -28.53 -7.38 -40.00
CA ARG A 64 -29.60 -7.25 -41.01
C ARG A 64 -29.45 -8.19 -42.21
N ARG A 65 -28.43 -9.07 -42.21
CA ARG A 65 -28.16 -9.99 -43.32
C ARG A 65 -29.25 -11.07 -43.37
N LYS A 66 -29.79 -11.35 -44.57
CA LYS A 66 -30.71 -12.49 -44.79
C LYS A 66 -30.03 -13.78 -44.29
N GLY A 67 -30.72 -14.52 -43.41
CA GLY A 67 -30.22 -15.74 -42.77
C GLY A 67 -29.46 -15.55 -41.44
N CYS A 68 -29.27 -14.31 -40.97
CA CYS A 68 -28.57 -14.01 -39.71
C CYS A 68 -29.40 -13.04 -38.86
N ARG A 69 -30.69 -13.34 -38.65
CA ARG A 69 -31.62 -12.45 -37.92
C ARG A 69 -31.53 -12.57 -36.39
N ASP A 70 -30.92 -13.64 -35.89
CA ASP A 70 -30.88 -13.94 -34.44
C ASP A 70 -29.62 -13.43 -33.74
N TYR A 71 -28.69 -12.81 -34.47
CA TYR A 71 -27.46 -12.30 -33.89
C TYR A 71 -27.63 -10.85 -33.44
N GLU A 72 -27.75 -10.68 -32.12
CA GLU A 72 -27.84 -9.38 -31.45
C GLU A 72 -26.66 -9.16 -30.48
N VAL A 73 -26.14 -7.94 -30.48
CA VAL A 73 -25.01 -7.55 -29.63
C VAL A 73 -25.34 -6.28 -28.86
N SER A 74 -25.10 -6.29 -27.55
CA SER A 74 -25.24 -5.08 -26.72
C SER A 74 -24.21 -4.03 -27.11
N VAL A 75 -24.56 -2.74 -27.00
CA VAL A 75 -23.59 -1.62 -27.06
C VAL A 75 -22.42 -1.80 -26.06
N ARG A 76 -22.62 -2.57 -24.99
CA ARG A 76 -21.58 -2.83 -23.97
C ARG A 76 -20.65 -3.99 -24.31
N ALA A 77 -21.00 -4.84 -25.28
CA ALA A 77 -20.27 -6.07 -25.57
C ALA A 77 -18.81 -5.79 -25.99
N GLY A 78 -17.88 -6.63 -25.53
CA GLY A 78 -16.45 -6.46 -25.83
C GLY A 78 -15.76 -5.27 -25.14
N SER A 79 -16.51 -4.42 -24.42
CA SER A 79 -15.97 -3.28 -23.67
C SER A 79 -15.80 -3.57 -22.19
N PHE A 80 -15.12 -2.68 -21.47
CA PHE A 80 -15.04 -2.77 -20.01
C PHE A 80 -16.39 -2.51 -19.30
N PHE A 81 -17.40 -1.99 -20.00
CA PHE A 81 -18.76 -1.81 -19.47
C PHE A 81 -19.62 -3.07 -19.55
N ALA A 82 -19.18 -4.13 -20.24
CA ALA A 82 -19.96 -5.34 -20.53
C ALA A 82 -20.57 -6.01 -19.29
N LYS A 83 -19.87 -5.95 -18.15
CA LYS A 83 -20.29 -6.57 -16.88
C LYS A 83 -20.95 -5.58 -15.91
N SER A 84 -21.04 -4.30 -16.29
CA SER A 84 -21.64 -3.27 -15.43
C SER A 84 -23.15 -3.31 -15.51
N LYS A 85 -23.79 -3.30 -14.34
CA LYS A 85 -25.25 -3.14 -14.20
C LYS A 85 -25.67 -1.67 -14.04
N LEU A 86 -24.71 -0.76 -13.90
CA LEU A 86 -25.00 0.67 -13.79
C LEU A 86 -25.33 1.27 -15.15
N PRO A 87 -26.13 2.34 -15.18
CA PRO A 87 -26.29 3.15 -16.37
C PRO A 87 -24.94 3.60 -16.96
N LEU A 88 -24.81 3.59 -18.28
CA LEU A 88 -23.57 3.93 -18.99
C LEU A 88 -23.22 5.40 -18.76
N THR A 89 -24.22 6.28 -18.73
CA THR A 89 -24.08 7.69 -18.31
C THR A 89 -23.44 7.81 -16.93
N LYS A 90 -23.93 7.03 -15.95
CA LYS A 90 -23.36 6.98 -14.59
C LYS A 90 -21.94 6.42 -14.60
N CYS A 91 -21.65 5.40 -15.40
CA CYS A 91 -20.29 4.85 -15.54
C CYS A 91 -19.30 5.89 -16.10
N LEU A 92 -19.69 6.63 -17.15
CA LEU A 92 -18.85 7.69 -17.73
C LEU A 92 -18.61 8.84 -16.76
N ARG A 93 -19.65 9.28 -16.03
CA ARG A 93 -19.49 10.29 -14.98
C ARG A 93 -18.61 9.80 -13.84
N LEU A 94 -18.68 8.53 -13.46
CA LEU A 94 -17.77 7.94 -12.47
C LEU A 94 -16.31 7.95 -12.94
N LEU A 95 -16.05 7.66 -14.23
CA LEU A 95 -14.71 7.78 -14.81
C LEU A 95 -14.21 9.22 -14.74
N LEU A 96 -15.04 10.18 -15.17
CA LEU A 96 -14.71 11.60 -15.11
C LEU A 96 -14.41 12.04 -13.67
N PHE A 97 -15.28 11.70 -12.72
CA PHE A 97 -15.11 12.05 -11.32
C PHE A 97 -13.83 11.45 -10.72
N TRP A 98 -13.49 10.22 -11.10
CA TRP A 98 -12.24 9.58 -10.69
C TRP A 98 -11.02 10.31 -11.27
N CYS A 99 -11.03 10.65 -12.57
CA CYS A 99 -9.97 11.42 -13.22
C CYS A 99 -9.82 12.83 -12.65
N SER A 100 -10.93 13.46 -12.21
CA SER A 100 -10.95 14.76 -11.54
C SER A 100 -10.62 14.69 -10.05
N TYR A 101 -10.21 13.53 -9.53
CA TYR A 101 -9.86 13.30 -8.12
C TYR A 101 -11.00 13.63 -7.12
N LEU A 102 -12.25 13.54 -7.55
CA LEU A 102 -13.40 13.78 -6.68
C LEU A 102 -13.55 12.64 -5.65
N PRO A 103 -13.74 12.95 -4.34
CA PRO A 103 -13.98 11.94 -3.32
C PRO A 103 -15.20 11.07 -3.61
N VAL A 104 -15.12 9.79 -3.22
CA VAL A 104 -16.21 8.80 -3.39
C VAL A 104 -17.54 9.29 -2.82
N GLY A 105 -17.52 9.95 -1.65
CA GLY A 105 -18.75 10.48 -1.03
C GLY A 105 -19.44 11.54 -1.88
N ILE A 106 -18.67 12.40 -2.57
CA ILE A 106 -19.22 13.41 -3.49
C ILE A 106 -19.77 12.70 -4.72
N ALA A 107 -19.00 11.79 -5.33
CA ALA A 107 -19.46 11.03 -6.50
C ALA A 107 -20.75 10.24 -6.21
N GLN A 108 -20.87 9.67 -5.01
CA GLN A 108 -22.05 8.95 -4.54
C GLN A 108 -23.28 9.86 -4.50
N GLN A 109 -23.16 11.03 -3.85
CA GLN A 109 -24.25 11.99 -3.71
C GLN A 109 -24.71 12.55 -5.06
N TRP A 110 -23.76 12.91 -5.93
CA TRP A 110 -24.06 13.52 -7.22
C TRP A 110 -24.67 12.57 -8.24
N LEU A 111 -24.38 11.27 -8.15
CA LEU A 111 -24.87 10.28 -9.11
C LEU A 111 -25.99 9.40 -8.56
N ASP A 112 -26.34 9.54 -7.28
CA ASP A 112 -27.28 8.70 -6.57
C ASP A 112 -27.00 7.21 -6.82
N ILE A 113 -25.83 6.75 -6.34
CA ILE A 113 -25.34 5.37 -6.48
C ILE A 113 -24.97 4.88 -5.09
N SER A 114 -25.01 3.56 -4.85
CA SER A 114 -24.49 3.00 -3.60
C SER A 114 -22.99 3.29 -3.42
N ALA A 115 -22.57 3.44 -2.16
CA ALA A 115 -21.17 3.62 -1.80
C ALA A 115 -20.31 2.46 -2.33
N VAL A 116 -20.82 1.22 -2.22
CA VAL A 116 -20.12 0.01 -2.65
C VAL A 116 -19.84 0.05 -4.15
N ALA A 117 -20.83 0.35 -4.98
CA ALA A 117 -20.65 0.40 -6.43
C ALA A 117 -19.71 1.53 -6.86
N THR A 118 -19.77 2.69 -6.21
CA THR A 118 -18.85 3.81 -6.46
C THR A 118 -17.41 3.44 -6.11
N ILE A 119 -17.20 2.78 -4.96
CA ILE A 119 -15.89 2.28 -4.52
C ILE A 119 -15.34 1.26 -5.52
N ASP A 120 -16.17 0.32 -5.98
CA ASP A 120 -15.77 -0.72 -6.93
C ASP A 120 -15.35 -0.14 -8.27
N TRP A 121 -16.08 0.86 -8.79
CA TRP A 121 -15.68 1.58 -10.00
C TRP A 121 -14.36 2.34 -9.84
N TYR A 122 -14.17 3.03 -8.72
CA TYR A 122 -12.89 3.70 -8.45
C TYR A 122 -11.74 2.70 -8.30
N ASN A 123 -11.99 1.53 -7.70
CA ASN A 123 -11.01 0.44 -7.62
C ASN A 123 -10.70 -0.12 -9.01
N PHE A 124 -11.71 -0.26 -9.88
CA PHE A 124 -11.54 -0.71 -11.25
C PHE A 124 -10.61 0.23 -12.04
N CYS A 125 -10.85 1.54 -12.00
CA CYS A 125 -9.98 2.54 -12.64
C CYS A 125 -8.54 2.45 -12.11
N ARG A 126 -8.38 2.41 -10.77
CA ARG A 126 -7.05 2.28 -10.14
C ARG A 126 -6.34 0.99 -10.57
N ASN A 127 -7.05 -0.12 -10.67
CA ASN A 127 -6.47 -1.41 -11.05
C ASN A 127 -5.99 -1.43 -12.50
N ILE A 128 -6.68 -0.75 -13.41
CA ILE A 128 -6.22 -0.58 -14.80
C ILE A 128 -4.93 0.22 -14.81
N CYS A 129 -4.93 1.42 -14.22
CA CYS A 129 -3.74 2.27 -14.20
C CYS A 129 -2.56 1.59 -13.49
N TYR A 130 -2.81 0.86 -12.40
CA TYR A 130 -1.79 0.08 -11.70
C TYR A 130 -1.15 -0.98 -12.60
N LYS A 131 -1.94 -1.72 -13.38
CA LYS A 131 -1.41 -2.72 -14.31
C LYS A 131 -0.55 -2.10 -15.39
N GLU A 132 -1.01 -1.01 -16.01
CA GLU A 132 -0.25 -0.28 -17.03
C GLU A 132 1.04 0.33 -16.46
N MET A 133 1.00 0.84 -15.24
CA MET A 133 2.21 1.34 -14.58
C MET A 133 3.24 0.23 -14.29
N LEU A 134 2.80 -1.01 -14.07
CA LEU A 134 3.71 -2.14 -13.87
C LEU A 134 4.36 -2.62 -15.17
N THR A 135 3.68 -2.46 -16.30
CA THR A 135 4.19 -2.86 -17.63
C THR A 135 5.01 -1.76 -18.29
N CYS A 136 4.74 -0.49 -17.97
CA CYS A 136 5.47 0.64 -18.51
C CYS A 136 6.94 0.63 -18.10
N ASN A 137 7.85 0.66 -19.08
CA ASN A 137 9.29 0.82 -18.85
C ASN A 137 9.62 2.30 -18.59
N MET A 138 9.18 2.82 -17.45
CA MET A 138 9.38 4.22 -17.10
C MET A 138 10.80 4.43 -16.56
N GLN A 139 11.66 5.04 -17.39
CA GLN A 139 13.02 5.43 -17.03
C GLN A 139 13.20 6.94 -17.14
N ILE A 140 13.88 7.54 -16.17
CA ILE A 140 14.20 8.97 -16.13
C ILE A 140 15.71 9.20 -16.16
N GLY A 141 16.14 10.43 -16.42
CA GLY A 141 17.54 10.80 -16.53
C GLY A 141 18.18 10.42 -17.86
N GLY A 142 19.50 10.24 -17.84
CA GLY A 142 20.37 10.02 -18.99
C GLY A 142 21.63 10.88 -18.94
N PRO A 143 22.51 10.77 -19.95
CA PRO A 143 23.70 11.61 -20.07
C PRO A 143 23.36 13.10 -19.98
N GLY A 144 23.98 13.83 -19.05
CA GLY A 144 23.74 15.26 -18.83
C GLY A 144 22.50 15.60 -18.01
N HIS A 145 21.71 14.60 -17.59
CA HIS A 145 20.57 14.82 -16.69
C HIS A 145 20.98 14.70 -15.23
N ILE A 146 20.28 15.44 -14.38
CA ILE A 146 20.45 15.41 -12.93
C ILE A 146 19.17 14.83 -12.32
N VAL A 147 19.29 13.68 -11.67
CA VAL A 147 18.17 13.01 -10.99
C VAL A 147 18.39 13.11 -9.48
N GLU A 148 17.47 13.76 -8.79
CA GLU A 148 17.40 13.69 -7.33
C GLU A 148 16.71 12.39 -6.94
N ILE A 149 17.19 11.72 -5.90
CA ILE A 149 16.58 10.52 -5.32
C ILE A 149 16.37 10.72 -3.83
N ASP A 150 15.29 10.13 -3.31
CA ASP A 150 14.91 10.26 -1.89
C ASP A 150 13.93 9.15 -1.48
N GLU A 151 13.92 8.87 -0.19
CA GLU A 151 13.01 7.98 0.50
C GLU A 151 12.08 8.77 1.42
N THR A 152 10.78 8.53 1.29
CA THR A 152 9.82 9.21 2.14
C THR A 152 8.88 8.23 2.85
N SER A 153 8.73 8.45 4.15
CA SER A 153 7.76 7.71 4.96
C SER A 153 6.34 8.15 4.60
N LEU A 154 5.52 7.15 4.23
CA LEU A 154 4.08 7.29 4.05
C LEU A 154 3.31 6.84 5.29
N LYS A 155 4.00 6.69 6.43
CA LYS A 155 3.35 6.36 7.70
C LYS A 155 2.26 7.38 7.99
N LYS A 156 1.05 6.87 8.25
CA LYS A 156 -0.01 7.72 8.79
C LYS A 156 0.42 8.20 10.17
N LYS A 157 0.71 9.51 10.27
CA LYS A 157 1.09 10.14 11.53
C LYS A 157 -0.07 10.01 12.53
N SER A 158 0.20 9.34 13.65
CA SER A 158 -0.66 9.36 14.83
C SER A 158 -0.56 10.74 15.48
N LYS A 159 -1.68 11.32 15.93
CA LYS A 159 -1.69 12.63 16.61
C LYS A 159 -0.78 12.53 17.84
N TYR A 160 0.29 13.32 17.88
CA TYR A 160 1.31 13.31 18.95
C TYR A 160 1.95 11.94 19.25
N GLY A 161 2.06 11.05 18.25
CA GLY A 161 2.58 9.70 18.49
C GLY A 161 1.59 8.76 19.20
N ARG A 162 0.35 9.21 19.48
CA ARG A 162 -0.64 8.47 20.27
C ARG A 162 -1.75 7.87 19.40
N GLY A 163 -2.24 6.68 19.78
CA GLY A 163 -3.30 5.96 19.08
C GLY A 163 -2.78 4.83 18.18
N LEU A 164 -3.62 4.38 17.24
CA LEU A 164 -3.30 3.27 16.34
C LEU A 164 -2.02 3.56 15.54
N GLN A 165 -0.97 2.81 15.82
CA GLN A 165 0.27 2.86 15.07
C GLN A 165 0.06 2.13 13.75
N HIS A 166 0.24 2.85 12.66
CA HIS A 166 0.18 2.28 11.33
C HIS A 166 1.57 1.81 10.92
N PRO A 167 1.68 0.67 10.21
CA PRO A 167 2.96 0.22 9.68
C PRO A 167 3.53 1.31 8.78
N ASP A 168 4.83 1.56 8.95
CA ASP A 168 5.54 2.48 8.08
C ASP A 168 5.67 1.84 6.69
N ASN A 169 5.30 2.60 5.68
CA ASN A 169 5.46 2.21 4.30
C ASN A 169 6.32 3.28 3.65
N TRP A 170 7.47 2.85 3.17
CA TRP A 170 8.42 3.70 2.49
C TRP A 170 8.11 3.73 1.00
N LEU A 171 8.23 4.94 0.47
CA LEU A 171 8.26 5.19 -0.96
C LEU A 171 9.68 5.64 -1.29
N PHE A 172 10.30 4.94 -2.22
CA PHE A 172 11.55 5.35 -2.82
C PHE A 172 11.30 5.84 -4.24
N GLY A 173 11.97 6.89 -4.67
CA GLY A 173 11.82 7.36 -6.04
C GLY A 173 12.90 8.33 -6.48
N GLY A 174 12.69 8.87 -7.67
CA GLY A 174 13.58 9.87 -8.26
C GLY A 174 12.79 10.89 -9.07
N ILE A 175 13.31 12.12 -9.15
CA ILE A 175 12.84 13.16 -10.07
C ILE A 175 14.00 13.69 -10.89
N ASP A 176 13.79 13.79 -12.19
CA ASP A 176 14.72 14.43 -13.11
C ASP A 176 14.52 15.94 -13.08
N ARG A 177 15.56 16.69 -12.71
CA ARG A 177 15.54 18.16 -12.67
C ARG A 177 15.29 18.77 -14.05
N THR A 178 15.77 18.12 -15.10
CA THR A 178 15.69 18.64 -16.46
C THR A 178 14.28 18.46 -17.02
N THR A 179 13.70 17.27 -16.85
CA THR A 179 12.42 16.93 -17.49
C THR A 179 11.20 17.04 -16.57
N ASN A 180 11.40 17.18 -15.25
CA ASN A 180 10.36 17.05 -14.22
C ASN A 180 9.64 15.68 -14.19
N LEU A 181 10.11 14.70 -14.97
CA LEU A 181 9.60 13.35 -14.89
C LEU A 181 10.08 12.70 -13.60
N TRP A 182 9.22 11.90 -12.99
CA TRP A 182 9.50 11.25 -11.72
C TRP A 182 8.96 9.82 -11.71
N PHE A 183 9.58 8.99 -10.88
CA PHE A 183 9.05 7.67 -10.55
C PHE A 183 9.01 7.52 -9.04
N GLY A 184 8.03 6.75 -8.53
CA GLY A 184 7.94 6.41 -7.11
C GLY A 184 7.48 4.97 -6.96
N ILE A 185 8.23 4.20 -6.18
CA ILE A 185 8.05 2.78 -5.95
C ILE A 185 7.91 2.52 -4.46
N LEU A 186 6.86 1.78 -4.09
CA LEU A 186 6.65 1.36 -2.71
C LEU A 186 7.62 0.23 -2.36
N THR A 187 8.44 0.44 -1.32
CA THR A 187 9.39 -0.57 -0.83
C THR A 187 8.94 -1.24 0.48
N GLY A 188 7.80 -0.81 1.02
CA GLY A 188 7.27 -1.35 2.27
C GLY A 188 8.13 -0.95 3.45
N ALA A 189 8.58 -1.91 4.27
CA ALA A 189 9.45 -1.63 5.42
C ALA A 189 10.95 -1.68 5.08
N ASP A 190 11.32 -2.10 3.87
CA ASP A 190 12.72 -2.28 3.50
C ASP A 190 13.26 -1.07 2.73
N ARG A 191 14.30 -0.46 3.30
CA ARG A 191 15.03 0.69 2.73
C ARG A 191 16.51 0.38 2.54
N LYS A 192 16.89 -0.90 2.54
CA LYS A 192 18.29 -1.32 2.46
C LYS A 192 18.80 -1.21 1.03
N LYS A 193 20.10 -0.98 0.90
CA LYS A 193 20.82 -0.91 -0.39
C LYS A 193 20.47 -2.05 -1.37
N LYS A 194 20.30 -3.28 -0.87
CA LYS A 194 19.94 -4.46 -1.68
C LYS A 194 18.59 -4.32 -2.39
N THR A 195 17.68 -3.55 -1.82
CA THR A 195 16.32 -3.34 -2.33
C THR A 195 16.24 -2.09 -3.20
N LEU A 196 16.97 -1.03 -2.85
CA LEU A 196 16.97 0.23 -3.59
C LEU A 196 17.81 0.17 -4.88
N SER A 197 18.96 -0.52 -4.87
CA SER A 197 19.85 -0.58 -6.04
C SER A 197 19.19 -1.20 -7.29
N PRO A 198 18.42 -2.30 -7.22
CA PRO A 198 17.68 -2.81 -8.37
C PRO A 198 16.63 -1.83 -8.91
N ILE A 199 15.97 -1.07 -8.03
CA ILE A 199 14.97 -0.07 -8.43
C ILE A 199 15.66 1.08 -9.18
N LEU A 200 16.77 1.59 -8.64
CA LEU A 200 17.62 2.58 -9.32
C LEU A 200 18.06 2.11 -10.70
N ARG A 201 18.60 0.89 -10.79
CA ARG A 201 19.04 0.30 -12.07
C ARG A 201 17.91 0.20 -13.08
N LYS A 202 16.69 -0.11 -12.63
CA LYS A 202 15.53 -0.26 -13.51
C LYS A 202 15.00 1.08 -14.00
N HIS A 203 14.94 2.10 -13.14
CA HIS A 203 14.19 3.33 -13.39
C HIS A 203 15.04 4.57 -13.67
N VAL A 204 16.36 4.50 -13.51
CA VAL A 204 17.28 5.59 -13.88
C VAL A 204 18.16 5.12 -15.04
N LYS A 205 18.28 5.95 -16.09
CA LYS A 205 19.10 5.62 -17.25
C LYS A 205 20.59 5.71 -16.93
N VAL A 206 21.40 4.92 -17.63
CA VAL A 206 22.87 4.96 -17.51
C VAL A 206 23.46 6.37 -17.70
N LYS A 207 24.63 6.63 -17.12
CA LYS A 207 25.36 7.91 -17.19
C LYS A 207 24.60 9.12 -16.67
N THR A 208 23.67 8.89 -15.74
CA THR A 208 22.94 9.96 -15.04
C THR A 208 23.75 10.49 -13.86
N THR A 209 23.70 11.81 -13.65
CA THR A 209 24.17 12.43 -12.40
C THR A 209 23.08 12.31 -11.35
N ILE A 210 23.33 11.57 -10.28
CA ILE A 210 22.40 11.32 -9.19
C ILE A 210 22.75 12.23 -8.00
N ILE A 211 21.74 12.87 -7.42
CA ILE A 211 21.84 13.61 -6.16
C ILE A 211 21.04 12.87 -5.09
N SER A 212 21.64 12.55 -3.95
CA SER A 212 20.94 11.94 -2.80
C SER A 212 21.23 12.68 -1.49
N ASP A 213 20.47 12.37 -0.45
CA ASP A 213 20.87 12.66 0.93
C ASP A 213 22.05 11.76 1.36
N ALA A 214 22.77 12.11 2.42
CA ALA A 214 23.89 11.38 3.03
C ALA A 214 23.43 10.10 3.77
N PHE A 215 22.35 9.47 3.31
CA PHE A 215 21.80 8.27 3.93
C PHE A 215 22.74 7.06 3.76
N ALA A 216 22.88 6.26 4.82
CA ALA A 216 23.81 5.13 4.90
C ALA A 216 23.64 4.06 3.79
N SER A 217 22.48 4.01 3.12
CA SER A 217 22.26 3.10 1.98
C SER A 217 22.92 3.59 0.68
N TYR A 218 23.28 4.87 0.60
CA TYR A 218 23.91 5.51 -0.56
C TYR A 218 25.37 5.87 -0.32
N VAL A 219 25.70 6.34 0.88
CA VAL A 219 27.03 6.83 1.27
C VAL A 219 27.44 6.18 2.60
N SER A 220 28.69 5.71 2.71
CA SER A 220 29.28 5.29 3.99
C SER A 220 30.12 6.39 4.61
N VAL A 221 30.21 6.43 5.94
CA VAL A 221 30.94 7.43 6.75
C VAL A 221 32.42 7.66 6.36
N ASN A 222 33.04 6.73 5.63
CA ASN A 222 34.43 6.85 5.16
C ASN A 222 34.54 7.07 3.63
N ASP A 223 33.47 7.48 2.94
CA ASP A 223 33.37 7.73 1.49
C ASP A 223 33.74 6.55 0.56
N ASN A 224 34.14 5.40 1.09
CA ASN A 224 34.49 4.20 0.32
C ASN A 224 33.29 3.54 -0.39
N HIS A 225 32.06 3.97 -0.09
CA HIS A 225 30.84 3.37 -0.61
C HIS A 225 29.83 4.40 -1.08
N THR A 226 30.01 4.91 -2.30
CA THR A 226 29.05 5.78 -3.01
C THR A 226 28.14 4.95 -3.94
N LEU A 227 27.21 5.61 -4.64
CA LEU A 227 26.44 4.98 -5.71
C LEU A 227 27.33 4.61 -6.91
N GLU A 228 28.39 5.38 -7.19
CA GLU A 228 29.34 5.13 -8.28
C GLU A 228 30.08 3.80 -8.07
N ASN A 229 30.55 3.58 -6.84
CA ASN A 229 31.33 2.40 -6.46
C ASN A 229 30.47 1.21 -6.01
N ASN A 230 29.15 1.28 -6.21
CA ASN A 230 28.22 0.24 -5.80
C ASN A 230 28.28 -0.97 -6.74
N ARG A 231 28.69 -2.14 -6.22
CA ARG A 231 28.69 -3.41 -6.97
C ARG A 231 27.35 -3.74 -7.63
N PHE A 232 26.22 -3.41 -6.99
CA PHE A 232 24.88 -3.66 -7.55
C PHE A 232 24.51 -2.74 -8.72
N LEU A 233 25.24 -1.64 -8.91
CA LEU A 233 25.04 -0.64 -9.97
C LEU A 233 26.18 -0.62 -11.00
N ARG A 234 27.07 -1.61 -10.98
CA ARG A 234 28.15 -1.76 -11.97
C ARG A 234 27.58 -1.70 -13.41
N GLY A 235 28.25 -0.93 -14.28
CA GLY A 235 27.86 -0.73 -15.67
C GLY A 235 26.75 0.30 -15.89
N MET A 236 26.28 0.99 -14.84
CA MET A 236 25.38 2.14 -15.00
C MET A 236 26.13 3.46 -15.19
N ASP A 237 27.40 3.52 -14.81
CA ASP A 237 28.28 4.70 -14.93
C ASP A 237 27.66 5.98 -14.36
N TYR A 238 27.00 5.88 -13.21
CA TYR A 238 26.44 7.03 -12.52
C TYR A 238 27.52 7.94 -11.97
N THR A 239 27.26 9.24 -12.02
CA THR A 239 27.98 10.22 -11.21
C THR A 239 27.14 10.52 -9.98
N HIS A 240 27.72 10.54 -8.79
CA HIS A 240 26.99 10.72 -7.53
C HIS A 240 27.45 11.98 -6.80
N ARG A 241 26.49 12.83 -6.45
CA ARG A 241 26.66 13.91 -5.49
C ARG A 241 25.72 13.67 -4.32
N TRP A 242 26.10 14.11 -3.13
CA TRP A 242 25.22 14.01 -1.96
C TRP A 242 25.24 15.32 -1.19
N ALA A 243 24.15 15.58 -0.47
CA ALA A 243 24.04 16.70 0.44
C ALA A 243 23.83 16.15 1.86
N ASN A 244 24.55 16.70 2.84
CA ASN A 244 24.27 16.44 4.24
C ASN A 244 23.33 17.52 4.77
N HIS A 245 22.04 17.19 4.90
CA HIS A 245 21.02 18.14 5.34
C HIS A 245 21.11 18.52 6.83
N GLU A 246 21.95 17.84 7.62
CA GLU A 246 22.27 18.26 8.99
C GLU A 246 23.32 19.39 9.03
N GLU A 247 24.13 19.53 7.99
CA GLU A 247 25.23 20.51 7.93
C GLU A 247 24.90 21.70 7.02
N CYS A 248 24.21 21.49 5.89
CA CYS A 248 23.93 22.54 4.90
C CYS A 248 22.59 22.32 4.18
N PHE A 249 21.81 23.39 3.97
CA PHE A 249 20.54 23.35 3.21
C PHE A 249 20.75 23.15 1.70
N VAL A 250 21.87 23.67 1.19
CA VAL A 250 22.43 23.41 -0.13
C VAL A 250 23.93 23.28 0.06
N ASP A 251 24.55 22.24 -0.49
CA ASP A 251 26.00 22.11 -0.43
C ASP A 251 26.65 23.35 -1.11
N PRO A 252 27.47 24.14 -0.38
CA PRO A 252 28.03 25.38 -0.89
C PRO A 252 29.12 25.17 -1.95
N VAL A 253 29.69 23.97 -2.05
CA VAL A 253 30.76 23.61 -3.01
C VAL A 253 30.17 22.93 -4.24
N THR A 254 29.27 21.97 -4.04
CA THR A 254 28.73 21.14 -5.15
C THR A 254 27.36 21.60 -5.65
N GLY A 255 26.66 22.45 -4.88
CA GLY A 255 25.29 22.89 -5.14
C GLY A 255 24.23 21.78 -5.00
N ALA A 256 24.60 20.63 -4.43
CA ALA A 256 23.72 19.47 -4.30
C ALA A 256 22.62 19.72 -3.24
N HIS A 257 21.38 19.31 -3.55
CA HIS A 257 20.23 19.27 -2.63
C HIS A 257 19.11 18.36 -3.17
N THR A 258 18.21 17.88 -2.31
CA THR A 258 17.05 17.02 -2.66
C THR A 258 15.69 17.73 -2.56
N ASN A 259 15.70 19.06 -2.41
CA ASN A 259 14.47 19.85 -2.18
C ASN A 259 13.36 19.62 -3.22
N ARG A 260 13.70 19.34 -4.49
CA ARG A 260 12.69 19.19 -5.54
C ARG A 260 11.94 17.88 -5.39
N ILE A 261 12.64 16.79 -5.08
CA ILE A 261 11.98 15.51 -4.84
C ILE A 261 11.17 15.53 -3.54
N GLU A 262 11.66 16.18 -2.49
CA GLU A 262 10.91 16.35 -1.24
C GLU A 262 9.59 17.14 -1.48
N GLY A 263 9.67 18.22 -2.24
CA GLY A 263 8.50 19.00 -2.63
C GLY A 263 7.52 18.19 -3.49
N ALA A 264 8.02 17.39 -4.43
CA ALA A 264 7.20 16.48 -5.22
C ALA A 264 6.49 15.44 -4.34
N TRP A 265 7.16 14.88 -3.34
CA TRP A 265 6.58 13.97 -2.37
C TRP A 265 5.47 14.61 -1.55
N ASP A 266 5.65 15.82 -1.03
CA ASP A 266 4.60 16.43 -0.22
C ASP A 266 3.36 16.78 -1.06
N VAL A 267 3.57 17.41 -2.22
CA VAL A 267 2.47 17.90 -3.07
C VAL A 267 1.75 16.77 -3.81
N ARG A 268 2.49 15.89 -4.48
CA ARG A 268 1.91 14.87 -5.38
C ARG A 268 1.40 13.65 -4.63
N ILE A 269 2.04 13.29 -3.51
CA ILE A 269 1.76 12.02 -2.81
C ILE A 269 1.18 12.25 -1.43
N LYS A 270 1.92 12.88 -0.51
CA LYS A 270 1.50 12.97 0.90
C LYS A 270 0.21 13.77 1.06
N ARG A 271 0.02 14.88 0.35
CA ARG A 271 -1.24 15.66 0.39
C ARG A 271 -2.44 14.84 -0.07
N HIS A 272 -2.29 14.07 -1.15
CA HIS A 272 -3.32 13.17 -1.65
C HIS A 272 -3.64 12.05 -0.63
N LEU A 273 -2.61 11.42 -0.07
CA LEU A 273 -2.76 10.37 0.94
C LEU A 273 -3.39 10.87 2.25
N LYS A 274 -3.02 12.08 2.70
CA LYS A 274 -3.65 12.74 3.86
C LYS A 274 -5.16 12.91 3.64
N ARG A 275 -5.58 13.39 2.46
CA ARG A 275 -7.00 13.51 2.07
C ARG A 275 -7.72 12.15 2.06
N MET A 276 -7.04 11.11 1.59
CA MET A 276 -7.54 9.73 1.53
C MET A 276 -7.47 8.98 2.89
N ARG A 277 -6.98 9.62 3.96
CA ARG A 277 -6.76 9.04 5.30
C ARG A 277 -5.75 7.86 5.33
N GLY A 278 -4.76 7.88 4.45
CA GLY A 278 -3.62 6.95 4.41
C GLY A 278 -3.76 5.78 3.43
N VAL A 279 -2.73 4.92 3.37
CA VAL A 279 -2.72 3.70 2.54
C VAL A 279 -3.24 2.52 3.37
N ARG A 280 -4.33 1.88 2.94
CA ARG A 280 -4.77 0.59 3.51
C ARG A 280 -4.09 -0.54 2.75
N TRP A 281 -3.11 -1.17 3.38
CA TRP A 281 -2.41 -2.33 2.84
C TRP A 281 -3.27 -3.59 3.00
N ARG A 282 -3.77 -4.17 1.91
CA ARG A 282 -4.40 -5.52 1.93
C ARG A 282 -3.33 -6.57 1.64
N ALA A 283 -3.34 -7.69 2.36
CA ALA A 283 -2.39 -8.79 2.19
C ALA A 283 -2.33 -9.31 0.74
N GLU A 284 -3.43 -9.22 0.00
CA GLU A 284 -3.57 -9.61 -1.42
C GLU A 284 -2.66 -8.80 -2.37
N THR A 285 -2.44 -7.51 -2.08
CA THR A 285 -1.58 -6.61 -2.87
C THR A 285 -0.10 -7.01 -2.80
N LYS A 286 0.34 -7.58 -1.66
CA LYS A 286 1.71 -8.08 -1.46
C LYS A 286 2.02 -9.25 -2.40
N ALA A 287 1.07 -10.18 -2.54
CA ALA A 287 1.23 -11.34 -3.41
C ALA A 287 1.27 -10.95 -4.89
N GLN A 288 0.49 -9.94 -5.30
CA GLN A 288 0.49 -9.45 -6.69
C GLN A 288 1.79 -8.69 -7.03
N TYR A 289 2.29 -7.82 -6.14
CA TYR A 289 3.54 -7.08 -6.36
C TYR A 289 4.79 -7.95 -6.23
N ALA A 290 4.83 -8.89 -5.27
CA ALA A 290 5.91 -9.87 -5.15
C ALA A 290 5.97 -10.80 -6.39
N ASN A 291 4.82 -11.18 -6.94
CA ASN A 291 4.76 -11.94 -8.18
C ASN A 291 5.17 -11.12 -9.42
N SER A 292 4.92 -9.79 -9.45
CA SER A 292 5.33 -8.94 -10.58
C SER A 292 6.83 -8.62 -10.56
N MET A 293 7.43 -8.46 -9.38
CA MET A 293 8.90 -8.32 -9.21
C MET A 293 9.66 -9.62 -9.47
N SER A 294 9.00 -10.78 -9.41
CA SER A 294 9.56 -12.11 -9.73
C SER A 294 9.63 -12.41 -11.23
N THR A 295 9.18 -11.52 -12.11
CA THR A 295 9.14 -11.79 -13.56
C THR A 295 10.49 -11.67 -14.27
N THR A 296 11.58 -11.41 -13.55
CA THR A 296 12.95 -11.47 -14.09
C THR A 296 13.75 -12.71 -13.65
N ALA A 297 13.11 -13.76 -13.13
CA ALA A 297 13.76 -15.05 -12.92
C ALA A 297 12.91 -16.19 -13.51
N LYS A 298 13.42 -16.77 -14.60
CA LYS A 298 12.94 -18.01 -15.22
C LYS A 298 13.15 -19.18 -14.27
N GLU A 299 12.25 -19.39 -13.30
CA GLU A 299 12.22 -20.65 -12.54
C GLU A 299 10.88 -21.35 -12.71
N LEU A 300 10.96 -22.63 -13.09
CA LEU A 300 9.80 -23.49 -13.28
C LEU A 300 9.11 -23.76 -11.94
N PRO A 301 7.76 -23.75 -11.90
CA PRO A 301 7.02 -24.05 -10.67
C PRO A 301 7.31 -25.45 -10.08
N ARG A 302 7.13 -25.63 -8.76
CA ARG A 302 7.56 -26.85 -8.04
C ARG A 302 6.91 -28.10 -8.62
N GLY A 303 7.74 -29.05 -9.07
CA GLY A 303 7.30 -30.32 -9.63
C GLY A 303 7.27 -30.37 -11.15
N TRP A 304 7.55 -29.27 -11.84
CA TRP A 304 7.73 -29.23 -13.30
C TRP A 304 9.20 -29.20 -13.68
N LYS A 305 9.58 -30.01 -14.69
CA LYS A 305 10.93 -30.04 -15.27
C LYS A 305 10.88 -29.83 -16.77
N GLU A 306 11.91 -29.18 -17.31
CA GLU A 306 12.12 -29.06 -18.75
C GLU A 306 12.80 -30.32 -19.28
N VAL A 307 12.30 -30.85 -20.40
CA VAL A 307 12.81 -32.08 -21.03
C VAL A 307 12.97 -31.82 -22.52
N GLN A 308 14.13 -32.17 -23.05
CA GLN A 308 14.38 -32.09 -24.49
C GLN A 308 13.66 -33.23 -25.21
N SER A 309 13.01 -32.90 -26.33
CA SER A 309 12.28 -33.87 -27.12
C SER A 309 13.23 -34.79 -27.88
N LYS A 310 13.07 -36.10 -27.66
CA LYS A 310 13.79 -37.14 -28.43
C LYS A 310 13.32 -37.23 -29.89
N SER A 311 12.06 -36.88 -30.17
CA SER A 311 11.47 -36.91 -31.51
C SER A 311 11.62 -35.60 -32.29
N ARG A 312 11.97 -34.50 -31.61
CA ARG A 312 12.23 -33.19 -32.22
C ARG A 312 13.48 -32.57 -31.59
N PRO A 313 14.68 -32.91 -32.10
CA PRO A 313 15.94 -32.39 -31.57
C PRO A 313 15.91 -30.86 -31.49
N GLY A 314 16.34 -30.31 -30.35
CA GLY A 314 16.36 -28.87 -30.11
C GLY A 314 15.05 -28.25 -29.59
N LYS A 315 13.92 -28.99 -29.55
CA LYS A 315 12.68 -28.50 -28.92
C LYS A 315 12.50 -29.06 -27.51
N VAL A 316 12.10 -28.20 -26.59
CA VAL A 316 11.88 -28.51 -25.17
C VAL A 316 10.39 -28.55 -24.83
N TYR A 317 10.00 -29.46 -23.96
CA TYR A 317 8.66 -29.53 -23.37
C TYR A 317 8.75 -29.67 -21.85
N PHE A 318 7.70 -29.27 -21.15
CA PHE A 318 7.63 -29.31 -19.69
C PHE A 318 6.87 -30.55 -19.24
N LEU A 319 7.45 -31.29 -18.29
CA LEU A 319 6.89 -32.51 -17.71
C LEU A 319 6.67 -32.33 -16.21
N HIS A 320 5.47 -32.61 -15.73
CA HIS A 320 5.19 -32.65 -14.29
C HIS A 320 5.59 -34.01 -13.71
N VAL A 321 6.52 -34.01 -12.75
CA VAL A 321 7.21 -35.20 -12.24
C VAL A 321 6.25 -36.19 -11.56
N LYS A 322 5.18 -35.70 -10.91
CA LYS A 322 4.24 -36.56 -10.17
C LYS A 322 3.04 -37.03 -10.99
N SER A 323 2.52 -36.20 -11.91
CA SER A 323 1.33 -36.55 -12.70
C SER A 323 1.66 -37.12 -14.08
N GLY A 324 2.92 -37.00 -14.53
CA GLY A 324 3.33 -37.43 -15.86
C GLY A 324 2.84 -36.52 -17.00
N GLU A 325 2.17 -35.41 -16.68
CA GLU A 325 1.55 -34.51 -17.66
C GLU A 325 2.61 -33.71 -18.44
N LYS A 326 2.42 -33.61 -19.76
CA LYS A 326 3.35 -32.96 -20.69
C LYS A 326 2.71 -31.73 -21.34
N THR A 327 3.43 -30.63 -21.41
CA THR A 327 3.00 -29.44 -22.17
C THR A 327 4.17 -28.78 -22.88
N TRP A 328 3.92 -28.23 -24.06
CA TRP A 328 4.91 -27.51 -24.86
C TRP A 328 4.93 -25.99 -24.57
N LYS A 329 4.00 -25.50 -23.76
CA LYS A 329 3.84 -24.07 -23.45
C LYS A 329 4.03 -23.82 -21.97
N LEU A 330 4.98 -22.95 -21.62
CA LEU A 330 5.24 -22.54 -20.23
C LEU A 330 4.02 -21.85 -19.58
N SER A 331 3.21 -21.13 -20.36
CA SER A 331 1.96 -20.51 -19.88
C SER A 331 0.97 -21.53 -19.33
N HIS A 332 0.92 -22.75 -19.90
CA HIS A 332 0.06 -23.83 -19.40
C HIS A 332 0.55 -24.41 -18.08
N VAL A 333 1.87 -24.46 -17.86
CA VAL A 333 2.47 -24.89 -16.58
C VAL A 333 1.98 -23.99 -15.44
N HIS A 334 2.03 -22.67 -15.63
CA HIS A 334 1.55 -21.70 -14.63
C HIS A 334 0.02 -21.65 -14.49
N ALA A 335 -0.74 -21.99 -15.54
CA ALA A 335 -2.20 -22.11 -15.46
C ALA A 335 -2.61 -23.33 -14.62
N LYS A 336 -1.96 -24.48 -14.84
CA LYS A 336 -2.25 -25.73 -14.12
C LYS A 336 -1.86 -25.65 -12.65
N GLU A 337 -0.74 -25.02 -12.31
CA GLU A 337 -0.39 -24.82 -10.91
C GLU A 337 -1.42 -23.96 -10.14
N ARG A 338 -2.03 -22.97 -10.81
CA ARG A 338 -3.13 -22.19 -10.23
C ARG A 338 -4.33 -23.08 -9.92
N GLU A 339 -4.73 -23.96 -10.84
CA GLU A 339 -5.80 -24.94 -10.61
C GLU A 339 -5.51 -25.87 -9.42
N PHE A 340 -4.27 -26.38 -9.29
CA PHE A 340 -3.87 -27.22 -8.16
C PHE A 340 -3.94 -26.49 -6.81
N ARG A 341 -3.51 -25.22 -6.74
CA ARG A 341 -3.62 -24.40 -5.52
C ARG A 341 -5.08 -24.13 -5.15
N HIS A 342 -5.92 -23.78 -6.12
CA HIS A 342 -7.35 -23.57 -5.88
C HIS A 342 -8.02 -24.84 -5.34
N ARG A 343 -7.70 -26.00 -5.90
CA ARG A 343 -8.22 -27.30 -5.44
C ARG A 343 -7.74 -27.68 -4.03
N ALA A 344 -6.51 -27.29 -3.65
CA ALA A 344 -5.97 -27.49 -2.30
C ALA A 344 -6.62 -26.56 -1.25
N VAL A 345 -6.95 -25.32 -1.64
CA VAL A 345 -7.66 -24.35 -0.79
C VAL A 345 -9.11 -24.80 -0.55
N ASP A 346 -9.80 -25.30 -1.57
CA ASP A 346 -11.16 -25.84 -1.41
C ASP A 346 -11.19 -27.10 -0.54
N LYS A 347 -10.16 -27.95 -0.61
CA LYS A 347 -10.00 -29.12 0.27
C LYS A 347 -9.72 -28.72 1.73
N LYS A 348 -9.01 -27.60 1.95
CA LYS A 348 -8.79 -27.01 3.28
C LYS A 348 -10.07 -26.35 3.83
N LYS A 349 -10.84 -25.68 2.97
CA LYS A 349 -12.14 -25.07 3.31
C LYS A 349 -13.20 -26.11 3.69
N ARG A 350 -13.22 -27.26 2.99
CA ARG A 350 -14.10 -28.41 3.33
C ARG A 350 -13.72 -29.11 4.64
N ARG A 351 -12.43 -29.16 4.99
CA ARG A 351 -11.97 -29.66 6.31
C ARG A 351 -12.23 -28.70 7.48
N SER A 352 -12.49 -27.43 7.19
CA SER A 352 -12.76 -26.39 8.21
C SER A 352 -14.25 -26.23 8.52
N ALA A 353 -15.12 -26.90 7.77
CA ALA A 353 -16.58 -26.78 7.88
C ALA A 353 -17.22 -27.89 8.73
N ASP A 354 -16.42 -28.83 9.25
CA ASP A 354 -16.88 -30.01 10.02
C ASP A 354 -16.44 -29.95 11.50
N GLY A 355 -16.24 -28.74 12.01
CA GLY A 355 -15.85 -28.48 13.40
C GLY A 355 -16.74 -27.39 13.99
N SER A 356 -17.98 -27.74 14.31
CA SER A 356 -18.88 -26.88 15.07
C SER A 356 -18.38 -26.74 16.51
N SER A 357 -17.81 -25.58 16.85
CA SER A 357 -17.98 -24.97 18.16
C SER A 357 -18.13 -23.47 17.96
N GLY A 358 -19.31 -22.92 18.25
CA GLY A 358 -19.59 -21.49 18.13
C GLY A 358 -18.51 -20.67 18.85
N SER A 359 -18.07 -19.58 18.22
CA SER A 359 -17.11 -18.67 18.84
C SER A 359 -17.76 -18.01 20.06
N GLU A 360 -17.43 -18.50 21.25
CA GLU A 360 -17.83 -17.88 22.51
C GLU A 360 -17.17 -16.49 22.62
N SER A 361 -18.01 -15.45 22.62
CA SER A 361 -17.60 -14.06 22.86
C SER A 361 -18.11 -13.63 24.23
N VAL A 362 -17.23 -13.02 25.02
CA VAL A 362 -17.59 -12.45 26.33
C VAL A 362 -17.48 -10.93 26.27
N GLN A 363 -18.23 -10.23 27.11
CA GLN A 363 -18.09 -8.79 27.34
C GLN A 363 -17.84 -8.55 28.82
N ALA A 364 -16.86 -7.72 29.14
CA ALA A 364 -16.48 -7.42 30.51
C ALA A 364 -16.13 -5.94 30.71
N LEU A 365 -16.46 -5.43 31.89
CA LEU A 365 -15.92 -4.20 32.44
C LEU A 365 -14.62 -4.53 33.17
N HIS A 366 -13.67 -3.60 33.19
CA HIS A 366 -12.50 -3.73 34.05
C HIS A 366 -12.06 -2.41 34.68
N ILE A 367 -11.43 -2.52 35.86
CA ILE A 367 -10.72 -1.44 36.51
C ILE A 367 -9.24 -1.84 36.57
N LEU A 368 -8.43 -1.18 35.75
CA LEU A 368 -6.97 -1.33 35.78
C LEU A 368 -6.32 -0.35 36.76
N VAL A 369 -5.46 -0.86 37.64
CA VAL A 369 -4.55 -0.08 38.49
C VAL A 369 -3.10 -0.41 38.09
N LYS A 370 -2.39 0.60 37.58
CA LYS A 370 -0.99 0.44 37.16
C LYS A 370 -0.01 0.62 38.32
N HIS A 371 1.20 0.10 38.15
CA HIS A 371 2.35 0.31 39.01
C HIS A 371 3.60 0.60 38.18
N SER A 372 4.71 0.94 38.83
CA SER A 372 6.00 1.27 38.18
C SER A 372 6.52 0.15 37.26
N GLY A 373 6.26 -1.11 37.62
CA GLY A 373 6.60 -2.29 36.81
C GLY A 373 5.62 -2.64 35.67
N SER A 374 4.53 -1.88 35.49
CA SER A 374 3.62 -2.10 34.36
C SER A 374 4.32 -1.75 33.04
N ARG A 375 4.05 -2.49 31.95
CA ARG A 375 4.63 -2.31 30.60
C ARG A 375 4.61 -0.86 30.10
N ARG A 376 3.60 -0.08 30.52
CA ARG A 376 3.49 1.36 30.28
C ARG A 376 3.02 2.04 31.57
N PRO A 377 3.93 2.51 32.45
CA PRO A 377 3.60 3.10 33.74
C PRO A 377 3.16 4.57 33.57
N SER A 378 2.16 4.78 32.72
CA SER A 378 1.51 6.07 32.45
C SER A 378 0.05 5.84 32.08
N SER A 379 -0.83 6.74 32.52
CA SER A 379 -2.26 6.70 32.22
C SER A 379 -2.77 8.08 31.86
N TRP A 380 -4.06 8.18 31.56
CA TRP A 380 -4.71 9.47 31.36
C TRP A 380 -4.85 10.27 32.67
N ARG A 381 -4.75 9.60 33.83
CA ARG A 381 -4.81 10.21 35.16
C ARG A 381 -3.45 10.73 35.63
N GLN A 382 -2.39 10.00 35.29
CA GLN A 382 -1.05 10.27 35.79
C GLN A 382 -0.01 9.99 34.69
N GLU A 383 0.78 11.01 34.34
CA GLU A 383 1.78 10.92 33.27
C GLU A 383 2.90 9.93 33.58
N THR A 384 3.35 9.86 34.84
CA THR A 384 4.36 8.90 35.30
C THR A 384 3.90 8.25 36.60
N ILE A 385 3.65 6.93 36.57
CA ILE A 385 3.15 6.14 37.69
C ILE A 385 4.33 5.53 38.46
N THR A 386 4.56 6.03 39.67
CA THR A 386 5.69 5.64 40.53
C THR A 386 5.33 4.64 41.64
N ARG A 387 4.03 4.37 41.85
CA ARG A 387 3.56 3.46 42.91
C ARG A 387 4.08 2.03 42.70
N SER A 388 4.40 1.34 43.80
CA SER A 388 4.87 -0.05 43.76
C SER A 388 3.73 -1.02 43.40
N LYS A 389 4.09 -2.25 43.04
CA LYS A 389 3.10 -3.31 42.75
C LYS A 389 2.19 -3.58 43.96
N ALA A 390 2.76 -3.71 45.16
CA ALA A 390 2.00 -3.93 46.39
C ALA A 390 0.97 -2.81 46.66
N VAL A 391 1.31 -1.55 46.35
CA VAL A 391 0.38 -0.42 46.49
C VAL A 391 -0.74 -0.49 45.44
N ALA A 392 -0.45 -0.94 44.21
CA ALA A 392 -1.47 -1.15 43.19
C ALA A 392 -2.41 -2.31 43.54
N GLU A 393 -1.89 -3.40 44.12
CA GLU A 393 -2.69 -4.52 44.63
C GLU A 393 -3.58 -4.10 45.79
N ALA A 394 -3.06 -3.36 46.77
CA ALA A 394 -3.85 -2.83 47.89
C ALA A 394 -4.96 -1.89 47.39
N LYS A 395 -4.67 -1.03 46.41
CA LYS A 395 -5.67 -0.13 45.82
C LYS A 395 -6.74 -0.87 45.03
N ALA A 396 -6.37 -1.88 44.24
CA ALA A 396 -7.32 -2.73 43.53
C ALA A 396 -8.16 -3.58 44.50
N GLY A 397 -7.55 -4.06 45.60
CA GLY A 397 -8.21 -4.75 46.70
C GLY A 397 -9.27 -3.88 47.37
N GLY A 398 -8.92 -2.65 47.75
CA GLY A 398 -9.88 -1.72 48.34
C GLY A 398 -11.02 -1.34 47.38
N ILE A 399 -10.78 -1.29 46.06
CA ILE A 399 -11.84 -1.12 45.06
C ILE A 399 -12.77 -2.34 45.04
N ARG A 400 -12.20 -3.55 45.05
CA ARG A 400 -12.97 -4.80 45.08
C ARG A 400 -13.82 -4.91 46.35
N GLU A 401 -13.28 -4.54 47.51
CA GLU A 401 -14.01 -4.52 48.78
C GLU A 401 -15.18 -3.53 48.75
N LYS A 402 -14.99 -2.32 48.21
CA LYS A 402 -16.09 -1.36 48.03
C LYS A 402 -17.20 -1.90 47.12
N LEU A 403 -16.83 -2.60 46.06
CA LEU A 403 -17.79 -3.23 45.14
C LEU A 403 -18.54 -4.39 45.81
N LEU A 404 -17.88 -5.20 46.63
CA LEU A 404 -18.53 -6.26 47.40
C LEU A 404 -19.47 -5.70 48.47
N ALA A 405 -19.06 -4.66 49.20
CA ALA A 405 -19.92 -4.00 50.19
C ALA A 405 -21.20 -3.41 49.56
N CYS A 406 -21.12 -2.94 48.31
CA CYS A 406 -22.30 -2.45 47.58
C CYS A 406 -23.30 -3.57 47.26
N VAL A 407 -22.80 -4.76 46.92
CA VAL A 407 -23.62 -5.96 46.68
C VAL A 407 -24.30 -6.41 47.97
N GLU A 408 -23.59 -6.38 49.10
CA GLU A 408 -24.15 -6.72 50.42
C GLU A 408 -25.22 -5.71 50.88
N ALA A 409 -25.02 -4.41 50.59
CA ALA A 409 -25.95 -3.34 50.99
C ALA A 409 -27.24 -3.29 50.13
N ASN A 410 -27.24 -3.88 48.94
CA ASN A 410 -28.38 -3.83 48.01
C ASN A 410 -28.72 -5.23 47.47
N PRO A 411 -29.25 -6.15 48.31
CA PRO A 411 -29.53 -7.53 47.90
C PRO A 411 -30.54 -7.61 46.74
N ASP A 412 -31.55 -6.73 46.70
CA ASP A 412 -32.66 -6.77 45.72
C ASP A 412 -32.30 -6.18 44.33
N ARG A 413 -31.22 -5.37 44.22
CA ARG A 413 -30.75 -4.75 42.97
C ARG A 413 -29.23 -4.94 42.78
N SER A 414 -28.72 -6.06 43.26
CA SER A 414 -27.29 -6.32 43.38
C SER A 414 -26.54 -6.24 42.05
N SER A 415 -27.14 -6.65 40.93
CA SER A 415 -26.47 -6.66 39.63
C SER A 415 -26.38 -5.28 38.96
N GLU A 416 -27.45 -4.49 39.06
CA GLU A 416 -27.54 -3.13 38.52
C GLU A 416 -26.73 -2.16 39.37
N ALA A 417 -26.86 -2.23 40.70
CA ALA A 417 -26.11 -1.38 41.62
C ALA A 417 -24.60 -1.65 41.54
N LEU A 418 -24.21 -2.93 41.45
CA LEU A 418 -22.81 -3.32 41.22
C LEU A 418 -22.27 -2.73 39.92
N ARG A 419 -23.04 -2.82 38.84
CA ARG A 419 -22.64 -2.26 37.54
C ARG A 419 -22.50 -0.74 37.58
N GLU A 420 -23.48 -0.03 38.14
CA GLU A 420 -23.46 1.44 38.24
C GLU A 420 -22.24 1.92 39.02
N LEU A 421 -21.98 1.32 40.19
CA LEU A 421 -20.82 1.65 41.02
C LEU A 421 -19.51 1.25 40.33
N PHE A 422 -19.47 0.11 39.64
CA PHE A 422 -18.28 -0.31 38.89
C PHE A 422 -17.95 0.70 37.78
N GLU A 423 -18.96 1.16 37.03
CA GLU A 423 -18.78 2.16 35.98
C GLU A 423 -18.32 3.51 36.53
N GLU A 424 -18.81 3.93 37.70
CA GLU A 424 -18.39 5.14 38.41
C GLU A 424 -16.93 5.05 38.86
N ILE A 425 -16.57 4.01 39.62
CA ILE A 425 -15.20 3.81 40.09
C ILE A 425 -14.25 3.63 38.89
N ALA A 426 -14.67 2.97 37.80
CA ALA A 426 -13.85 2.83 36.61
C ALA A 426 -13.57 4.18 35.92
N LYS A 427 -14.56 5.09 35.86
CA LYS A 427 -14.38 6.44 35.30
C LYS A 427 -13.37 7.26 36.11
N GLU A 428 -13.40 7.14 37.42
CA GLU A 428 -12.57 7.94 38.31
C GLU A 428 -11.18 7.34 38.54
N GLU A 429 -11.11 6.04 38.79
CA GLU A 429 -9.92 5.38 39.33
C GLU A 429 -9.12 4.57 38.31
N SER A 430 -9.73 4.13 37.19
CA SER A 430 -9.03 3.25 36.25
C SER A 430 -7.95 3.96 35.44
N ASP A 431 -6.76 3.36 35.40
CA ASP A 431 -5.63 3.77 34.57
C ASP A 431 -5.75 3.32 33.09
N CYS A 432 -6.84 2.63 32.73
CA CYS A 432 -7.13 2.25 31.34
C CYS A 432 -7.93 3.34 30.62
N SER A 433 -7.79 3.43 29.30
CA SER A 433 -8.63 4.34 28.48
C SER A 433 -10.11 3.94 28.43
N SER A 434 -10.44 2.70 28.83
CA SER A 434 -11.82 2.21 29.00
C SER A 434 -12.57 2.94 30.12
N ALA A 435 -11.88 3.66 31.02
CA ALA A 435 -12.50 4.53 32.03
C ALA A 435 -13.60 5.43 31.44
N LYS A 436 -13.38 5.97 30.23
CA LYS A 436 -14.37 6.82 29.52
C LYS A 436 -15.69 6.12 29.20
N ARG A 437 -15.70 4.79 29.18
CA ARG A 437 -16.85 3.91 28.94
C ARG A 437 -17.22 3.11 30.20
N GLY A 438 -16.92 3.64 31.40
CA GLY A 438 -17.20 2.91 32.64
C GLY A 438 -16.41 1.60 32.78
N GLY A 439 -15.24 1.51 32.16
CA GLY A 439 -14.43 0.29 32.15
C GLY A 439 -14.82 -0.72 31.07
N ASP A 440 -15.82 -0.45 30.23
CA ASP A 440 -16.27 -1.40 29.20
C ASP A 440 -15.21 -1.60 28.11
N LEU A 441 -14.88 -2.87 27.85
CA LEU A 441 -13.97 -3.31 26.80
C LEU A 441 -14.70 -3.64 25.48
N GLY A 442 -16.02 -3.81 25.51
CA GLY A 442 -16.82 -4.36 24.42
C GLY A 442 -16.65 -5.88 24.29
N PRO A 443 -17.40 -6.54 23.39
CA PRO A 443 -17.32 -7.98 23.22
C PRO A 443 -15.97 -8.40 22.63
N PHE A 444 -15.35 -9.45 23.18
CA PHE A 444 -14.11 -10.02 22.70
C PHE A 444 -14.12 -11.55 22.70
N THR A 445 -13.36 -12.13 21.77
CA THR A 445 -13.13 -13.57 21.66
C THR A 445 -11.75 -13.93 22.21
N ARG A 446 -11.49 -15.22 22.42
CA ARG A 446 -10.15 -15.71 22.78
C ARG A 446 -9.06 -15.25 21.79
N GLY A 447 -7.86 -15.00 22.31
CA GLY A 447 -6.70 -14.47 21.58
C GLY A 447 -6.70 -12.95 21.38
N LYS A 448 -7.61 -12.19 22.01
CA LYS A 448 -7.70 -10.72 21.88
C LYS A 448 -7.11 -9.98 23.07
N MET A 449 -7.16 -10.56 24.27
CA MET A 449 -6.67 -9.96 25.50
C MET A 449 -5.36 -10.62 25.96
N THR A 450 -4.70 -10.05 26.96
CA THR A 450 -3.52 -10.69 27.58
C THR A 450 -3.90 -12.03 28.22
N PRO A 451 -3.04 -13.06 28.18
CA PRO A 451 -3.43 -14.41 28.62
C PRO A 451 -4.02 -14.52 30.02
N SER A 452 -3.48 -13.78 31.01
CA SER A 452 -4.00 -13.78 32.38
C SER A 452 -5.39 -13.15 32.49
N PHE A 453 -5.59 -11.99 31.87
CA PHE A 453 -6.89 -11.31 31.78
C PHE A 453 -7.93 -12.17 31.07
N GLU A 454 -7.56 -12.75 29.93
CA GLU A 454 -8.47 -13.61 29.16
C GLU A 454 -8.88 -14.85 29.95
N LYS A 455 -7.93 -15.53 30.59
CA LYS A 455 -8.21 -16.70 31.41
C LYS A 455 -9.21 -16.38 32.52
N ALA A 456 -9.07 -15.23 33.19
CA ALA A 456 -9.99 -14.79 34.22
C ALA A 456 -11.36 -14.42 33.66
N ALA A 457 -11.43 -13.58 32.62
CA ALA A 457 -12.69 -13.09 32.07
C ALA A 457 -13.58 -14.21 31.50
N PHE A 458 -12.99 -15.24 30.89
CA PHE A 458 -13.72 -16.40 30.36
C PHE A 458 -14.10 -17.42 31.44
N ALA A 459 -13.49 -17.36 32.63
CA ALA A 459 -13.85 -18.24 33.75
C ALA A 459 -15.06 -17.72 34.55
N LEU A 460 -15.34 -16.41 34.47
CA LEU A 460 -16.46 -15.77 35.14
C LEU A 460 -17.80 -16.08 34.47
N LYS A 461 -18.86 -16.22 35.27
CA LYS A 461 -20.26 -16.18 34.81
C LYS A 461 -20.70 -14.74 34.55
N VAL A 462 -21.79 -14.56 33.79
CA VAL A 462 -22.38 -13.23 33.58
C VAL A 462 -22.85 -12.66 34.92
N GLY A 463 -22.45 -11.44 35.25
CA GLY A 463 -22.68 -10.78 36.53
C GLY A 463 -21.61 -11.04 37.59
N GLU A 464 -20.63 -11.91 37.34
CA GLU A 464 -19.60 -12.29 38.31
C GLU A 464 -18.38 -11.36 38.23
N MET A 465 -17.81 -11.05 39.41
CA MET A 465 -16.60 -10.25 39.56
C MET A 465 -15.39 -11.14 39.88
N SER A 466 -14.22 -10.84 39.30
CA SER A 466 -12.99 -11.59 39.54
C SER A 466 -12.31 -11.26 40.86
N GLU A 467 -11.40 -12.15 41.26
CA GLU A 467 -10.26 -11.79 42.12
C GLU A 467 -9.32 -10.80 41.42
N LEU A 468 -8.30 -10.33 42.14
CA LEU A 468 -7.27 -9.46 41.55
C LEU A 468 -6.49 -10.21 40.47
N VAL A 469 -6.52 -9.69 39.24
CA VAL A 469 -5.84 -10.32 38.09
C VAL A 469 -4.61 -9.50 37.72
N GLU A 470 -3.42 -10.11 37.82
CA GLU A 470 -2.19 -9.48 37.38
C GLU A 470 -1.94 -9.69 35.87
N SER A 471 -1.43 -8.65 35.21
CA SER A 471 -0.95 -8.71 33.82
C SER A 471 0.23 -7.78 33.61
N ASP A 472 0.86 -7.85 32.44
CA ASP A 472 1.87 -6.88 32.00
C ASP A 472 1.36 -5.43 32.04
N SER A 473 0.05 -5.19 32.01
CA SER A 473 -0.52 -3.85 32.06
C SER A 473 -0.72 -3.31 33.47
N GLY A 474 -0.63 -4.14 34.51
CA GLY A 474 -0.97 -3.84 35.90
C GLY A 474 -2.00 -4.82 36.47
N VAL A 475 -2.63 -4.42 37.59
CA VAL A 475 -3.61 -5.22 38.34
C VAL A 475 -5.01 -4.85 37.92
N HIS A 476 -5.87 -5.84 37.68
CA HIS A 476 -7.24 -5.65 37.20
C HIS A 476 -8.27 -6.22 38.18
N VAL A 477 -9.40 -5.52 38.29
CA VAL A 477 -10.67 -6.08 38.75
C VAL A 477 -11.57 -6.20 37.51
N ILE A 478 -12.19 -7.36 37.30
CA ILE A 478 -12.98 -7.67 36.10
C ILE A 478 -14.42 -7.99 36.51
N LEU A 479 -15.41 -7.44 35.81
CA LEU A 479 -16.82 -7.79 35.94
C LEU A 479 -17.35 -8.26 34.58
N ARG A 480 -17.85 -9.49 34.48
CA ARG A 480 -18.43 -9.98 33.22
C ARG A 480 -19.88 -9.53 33.07
N ILE A 481 -20.24 -9.00 31.90
CA ILE A 481 -21.59 -8.48 31.61
C ILE A 481 -22.30 -9.18 30.44
N ALA A 482 -21.59 -9.94 29.60
CA ALA A 482 -22.18 -10.86 28.61
C ALA A 482 -21.27 -12.06 28.34
#